data_AF-A0A424YA25-F1
#
_entry.id   AF-A0A424YA25-F1
#
_cell.length_a   1.000
_cell.length_b   1.000
_cell.length_c   1.000
_cell.angle_alpha   90.00
_cell.angle_beta   90.00
_cell.angle_gamma   90.00
#
_symmetry.space_group_name_H-M   'P 1'
#
loop_
_entity.id
_entity.type
_entity.pdbx_description
1 polymer ?
#
loop_
_entity_poly.entity_id
_entity_poly.type
_entity_poly.pdbx_seq_one_letter_code
_entity_poly.pdbx_strand_id
1 'polypeptide(L)' 'TLPQNYRNVIYLYYYEDLSVSEISEILQTKEGTVMSWLHRAREQLKTKLEGGFCLEER' A
#
# COMPACT_ATOMS: atom_id res chain seq x y z
N THR A 1 -11.91 -3.88 -7.74
CA THR A 1 -10.60 -3.69 -8.44
C THR A 1 -9.72 -2.79 -7.59
N LEU A 2 -8.44 -3.12 -7.35
CA LEU A 2 -7.57 -2.28 -6.52
C LEU A 2 -7.30 -0.92 -7.20
N PRO A 3 -7.32 0.20 -6.46
CA PRO A 3 -6.92 1.51 -6.97
C PRO A 3 -5.48 1.50 -7.49
N GLN A 4 -5.20 2.28 -8.54
CA GLN A 4 -3.87 2.37 -9.16
C GLN A 4 -2.78 2.73 -8.13
N ASN A 5 -3.06 3.70 -7.25
CA ASN A 5 -2.12 4.18 -6.24
C ASN A 5 -1.64 3.08 -5.30
N TYR A 6 -2.53 2.15 -4.94
CA TYR A 6 -2.21 1.08 -3.99
C TYR A 6 -1.29 0.04 -4.63
N ARG A 7 -1.51 -0.21 -5.93
CA ARG A 7 -0.69 -1.11 -6.72
C ARG A 7 0.71 -0.53 -6.93
N ASN A 8 0.81 0.75 -7.26
CA ASN A 8 2.10 1.42 -7.47
C ASN A 8 2.94 1.40 -6.19
N VAL A 9 2.34 1.72 -5.04
CA VAL A 9 3.06 1.72 -3.76
C VAL A 9 3.54 0.32 -3.37
N ILE A 10 2.72 -0.72 -3.57
CA ILE A 10 3.16 -2.11 -3.32
C ILE A 10 4.27 -2.52 -4.28
N TYR A 11 4.17 -2.15 -5.56
CA TYR A 11 5.18 -2.47 -6.54
C TYR A 11 6.52 -1.82 -6.15
N LEU A 12 6.54 -0.51 -5.92
CA LEU A 12 7.73 0.22 -5.54
C LEU A 12 8.35 -0.28 -4.22
N TYR A 13 7.52 -0.69 -3.25
CA TYR A 13 8.01 -1.16 -1.97
C TYR A 13 8.55 -2.59 -2.00
N TYR A 14 7.84 -3.54 -2.64
CA TYR A 14 8.23 -4.97 -2.60
C TYR A 14 9.08 -5.42 -3.79
N TYR A 15 8.95 -4.78 -4.95
CA TYR A 15 9.69 -5.16 -6.16
C TYR A 15 10.91 -4.27 -6.38
N GLU A 16 10.81 -2.97 -6.08
CA GLU A 16 11.92 -2.02 -6.24
C GLU A 16 12.65 -1.73 -4.91
N ASP A 17 12.20 -2.34 -3.79
CA ASP A 17 12.77 -2.22 -2.44
C ASP A 17 12.98 -0.77 -1.95
N LEU A 18 12.12 0.15 -2.43
CA LEU A 18 12.21 1.57 -2.09
C LEU A 18 11.63 1.87 -0.72
N SER A 19 12.24 2.85 -0.03
CA SER A 19 11.73 3.34 1.24
C SER A 19 10.45 4.17 1.08
N VAL A 20 9.68 4.31 2.17
CA VAL A 20 8.44 5.11 2.19
C VAL A 20 8.73 6.57 1.80
N SER A 21 9.88 7.12 2.20
CA SER A 21 10.32 8.47 1.88
C SER A 21 10.56 8.63 0.38
N GLU A 22 11.30 7.73 -0.26
CA GLU A 22 11.55 7.75 -1.71
C GLU A 22 10.26 7.60 -2.51
N ILE A 23 9.38 6.70 -2.08
CA ILE A 23 8.07 6.51 -2.71
C ILE A 23 7.22 7.78 -2.59
N SER A 24 7.32 8.50 -1.46
CA SER A 24 6.60 9.75 -1.25
C SER A 24 7.08 10.86 -2.20
N GLU A 25 8.38 10.91 -2.48
CA GLU A 25 8.97 11.84 -3.44
C GLU A 25 8.56 11.49 -4.88
N ILE A 26 8.63 10.21 -5.26
CA ILE A 26 8.25 9.72 -6.59
C ILE A 26 6.77 9.98 -6.89
N LEU A 27 5.90 9.72 -5.91
CA LEU A 27 4.45 9.88 -6.04
C LEU A 27 3.98 11.30 -5.69
N GLN A 28 4.90 12.21 -5.35
CA GLN A 28 4.63 13.58 -4.90
C GLN A 28 3.52 13.67 -3.85
N THR A 29 3.60 12.78 -2.85
CA THR A 29 2.60 12.67 -1.79
C THR A 29 3.26 12.65 -0.41
N LYS A 30 2.46 12.70 0.65
CA LYS A 30 2.99 12.64 2.02
C LYS A 30 3.34 11.21 2.39
N GLU A 31 4.41 11.01 3.15
CA GLU A 31 4.78 9.70 3.68
C GLU A 31 3.64 9.01 4.43
N GLY A 32 2.88 9.76 5.25
CA GLY A 32 1.70 9.24 5.94
C GLY A 32 0.60 8.72 5.00
N THR A 33 0.49 9.29 3.80
CA THR A 33 -0.41 8.81 2.75
C THR A 33 0.11 7.52 2.13
N VAL A 34 1.42 7.43 1.85
CA VAL A 34 2.06 6.19 1.37
C VAL A 34 1.87 5.05 2.37
N MET A 35 2.07 5.32 3.67
CA MET A 35 1.90 4.34 4.74
C MET A 35 0.43 3.86 4.84
N SER A 36 -0.52 4.80 4.75
CA SER A 36 -1.96 4.48 4.70
C SER A 36 -2.32 3.65 3.47
N TRP A 37 -1.72 3.95 2.32
CA TRP A 37 -1.91 3.18 1.09
C TRP A 37 -1.30 1.78 1.20
N LEU A 38 -0.10 1.61 1.76
CA LEU A 38 0.49 0.30 2.03
C LEU A 38 -0.39 -0.55 2.93
N HIS A 39 -0.91 0.04 4.01
CA HIS A 39 -1.79 -0.66 4.94
C HIS A 39 -3.06 -1.15 4.24
N ARG A 40 -3.80 -0.24 3.59
CA ARG A 40 -5.04 -0.57 2.87
C ARG A 40 -4.81 -1.53 1.70
N ALA A 41 -3.67 -1.42 1.03
CA ALA A 41 -3.30 -2.31 -0.07
C ALA A 41 -3.05 -3.74 0.45
N ARG A 42 -2.31 -3.89 1.56
CA ARG A 42 -2.11 -5.17 2.25
C ARG A 42 -3.43 -5.76 2.75
N GLU A 43 -4.27 -4.95 3.37
CA GLU A 43 -5.57 -5.39 3.87
C GLU A 43 -6.47 -5.91 2.73
N GLN A 44 -6.53 -5.20 1.60
CA GLN A 44 -7.28 -5.66 0.44
C GLN A 44 -6.69 -6.91 -0.20
N LEU A 45 -5.35 -7.05 -0.23
CA LEU A 45 -4.70 -8.27 -0.71
C LEU A 45 -5.00 -9.44 0.22
N LYS A 46 -4.91 -9.23 1.53
CA LYS A 46 -5.26 -10.22 2.56
C LYS A 46 -6.72 -10.66 2.42
N THR A 47 -7.64 -9.70 2.33
CA THR A 47 -9.07 -9.93 2.07
C THR A 47 -9.28 -10.78 0.82
N LYS A 48 -8.56 -10.53 -0.27
CA LYS A 48 -8.67 -11.30 -1.51
C LYS A 48 -8.09 -12.71 -1.42
N LEU A 49 -7.00 -12.89 -0.67
CA LEU A 49 -6.31 -14.17 -0.52
C LEU A 49 -6.97 -15.08 0.52
N GLU A 50 -7.50 -14.50 1.60
CA GLU A 50 -8.09 -15.21 2.72
C GLU A 50 -9.63 -15.27 2.66
N GLY A 51 -10.28 -14.69 1.64
CA GLY A 51 -11.74 -14.76 1.49
C GLY A 51 -12.52 -13.80 2.40
N GLY A 52 -11.90 -12.68 2.79
CA GLY A 52 -12.59 -11.53 3.35
C GLY A 52 -12.71 -11.50 4.87
N PHE A 53 -11.67 -11.04 5.55
CA PHE A 53 -11.80 -10.49 6.89
C PHE A 53 -11.01 -9.18 6.98
N CYS A 54 -11.75 -8.07 7.14
CA CYS A 54 -11.23 -6.78 7.57
C CYS A 54 -10.65 -6.96 8.97
N LEU A 55 -9.35 -6.70 9.14
CA LEU A 55 -8.80 -6.52 10.46
C LEU A 55 -8.69 -5.02 10.71
N GLU A 56 -9.59 -4.51 11.55
CA GLU A 56 -9.40 -3.25 12.24
C GLU A 56 -8.14 -3.37 13.12
N GLU A 57 -7.06 -2.69 12.74
CA GLU A 57 -5.98 -2.41 13.67
C GLU A 57 -6.19 -1.00 14.23
N ARG A 58 -6.39 -0.96 15.56
CA ARG A 58 -6.61 0.21 16.41
C ARG A 58 -5.30 0.91 16.74
#